data_AF-A0A285RET8-F1
#
_entry.id   AF-A0A285RET8-F1
#
_cell.length_a   1.000
_cell.length_b   1.000
_cell.length_c   1.000
_cell.angle_alpha   90.00
_cell.angle_beta   90.00
_cell.angle_gamma   90.00
#
_symmetry.space_group_name_H-M   'P 1'
#
loop_
_entity.id
_entity.type
_entity.pdbx_description
1 polymer ?
#
loop_
_entity_poly.entity_id
_entity_poly.type
_entity_poly.pdbx_seq_one_letter_code
_entity_poly.pdbx_strand_id
1 'polypeptide(L)' 'MALVVSLEKEEERSVRSAHPTCIPCKYMVGEFDGKKVLQLNTYGSSEREIPDKLSQTLQFDEHAALQLYRMLKSEFGFKE' A
#
# COMPACT_ATOMS: atom_id res chain seq x y z
N MET A 1 9.77 7.62 0.36
CA MET A 1 9.69 6.32 -0.32
C MET A 1 10.28 5.28 0.61
N ALA A 2 9.64 4.12 0.74
CA ALA A 2 10.13 3.00 1.55
C ALA A 2 9.86 1.67 0.83
N LEU A 3 10.75 0.69 1.04
CA LEU A 3 10.57 -0.70 0.61
C LEU A 3 10.09 -1.52 1.81
N VAL A 4 8.89 -2.07 1.70
CA VAL A 4 8.30 -2.99 2.66
C VAL A 4 8.81 -4.39 2.32
N VAL A 5 9.45 -5.02 3.31
CA VAL A 5 10.02 -6.38 3.21
C VAL A 5 9.27 -7.39 4.09
N SER A 6 8.45 -6.91 5.03
CA SER A 6 7.57 -7.73 5.85
C SER A 6 6.29 -6.99 6.26
N LEU A 7 5.21 -7.73 6.45
CA LEU A 7 3.96 -7.27 7.04
C LEU A 7 3.56 -8.21 8.18
N GLU A 8 3.22 -7.63 9.32
CA GLU A 8 2.82 -8.34 10.54
C GLU A 8 1.51 -7.75 11.07
N LYS A 9 0.73 -8.59 11.76
CA LYS A 9 -0.51 -8.15 12.40
C LYS A 9 -0.19 -7.57 13.77
N GLU A 10 -0.69 -6.36 14.01
CA GLU A 10 -0.68 -5.74 15.33
C GLU A 10 -1.90 -6.28 16.12
N GLU A 11 -1.66 -7.04 17.19
CA GLU A 11 -2.73 -7.69 17.97
C GLU A 11 -3.32 -6.77 19.05
N GLU A 12 -2.54 -5.82 19.55
CA GLU A 12 -2.94 -4.97 20.68
C GLU A 12 -3.71 -3.72 20.24
N ARG A 13 -3.61 -3.34 18.96
CA ARG A 13 -4.18 -2.10 18.44
C ARG A 13 -5.01 -2.36 17.20
N SER A 14 -6.14 -1.68 17.13
CA SER A 14 -7.03 -1.69 15.97
C SER A 14 -7.18 -0.29 15.38
N VAL A 15 -7.54 -0.23 14.10
CA VAL A 15 -7.90 1.02 13.43
C VAL A 15 -9.16 1.59 14.09
N ARG A 16 -9.03 2.75 14.75
CA ARG A 16 -10.14 3.40 15.47
C ARG A 16 -11.08 4.19 14.57
N SER A 17 -10.53 4.78 13.51
CA SER A 17 -11.26 5.55 12.51
C SER A 17 -10.47 5.58 11.20
N ALA A 18 -11.19 5.68 10.08
CA ALA A 18 -10.58 5.95 8.78
C ALA A 18 -10.08 7.41 8.71
N HIS A 19 -9.03 7.64 7.92
CA HIS A 19 -8.58 9.00 7.63
C HIS A 19 -9.67 9.74 6.83
N PRO A 20 -9.98 11.02 7.15
CA PRO A 20 -11.10 11.73 6.53
C PRO A 20 -10.88 12.02 5.04
N THR A 21 -9.62 12.11 4.60
CA THR A 21 -9.28 12.36 3.20
C THR A 21 -9.22 11.06 2.41
N CYS A 22 -10.12 10.91 1.44
CA CYS A 22 -10.13 9.82 0.47
C CYS A 22 -9.37 10.24 -0.80
N ILE A 23 -8.36 9.47 -1.19
CA ILE A 23 -7.50 9.78 -2.34
C ILE A 23 -7.31 8.56 -3.24
N PRO A 24 -7.15 8.75 -4.56
CA PRO A 24 -6.81 7.66 -5.45
C PRO A 24 -5.38 7.16 -5.19
N CYS A 25 -5.20 5.85 -5.34
CA CYS A 25 -3.91 5.19 -5.36
C CYS A 25 -3.66 4.64 -6.77
N LYS A 26 -2.45 4.87 -7.30
CA LYS A 26 -1.99 4.23 -8.54
C LYS A 26 -0.96 3.16 -8.18
N TYR A 27 -1.09 1.98 -8.77
CA TYR A 27 -0.11 0.93 -8.63
C TYR A 27 0.69 0.74 -9.93
N MET A 28 1.92 0.24 -9.79
CA MET A 28 2.74 -0.22 -10.91
C MET A 28 3.59 -1.40 -10.45
N VAL A 29 3.96 -2.26 -11.40
CA VAL A 29 4.87 -3.38 -11.16
C VAL A 29 6.07 -3.19 -12.08
N GLY A 30 7.26 -3.24 -11.49
CA GLY A 30 8.53 -3.19 -12.20
C GLY A 30 9.44 -4.35 -11.81
N GLU A 31 10.60 -4.40 -12.44
CA GLU A 31 11.66 -5.34 -12.11
C GLU A 31 12.90 -4.56 -11.64
N PHE A 32 13.51 -5.00 -10.55
CA PHE A 32 14.75 -4.44 -10.00
C PHE A 32 15.64 -5.60 -9.57
N ASP A 33 16.87 -5.65 -10.07
CA ASP A 33 17.83 -6.75 -9.84
C ASP A 33 17.22 -8.16 -10.06
N GLY A 34 16.43 -8.33 -11.13
CA GLY A 34 15.80 -9.61 -11.47
C GLY A 34 14.60 -10.00 -10.62
N LYS A 35 14.11 -9.10 -9.74
CA LYS A 35 12.98 -9.35 -8.84
C LYS A 35 11.84 -8.40 -9.13
N LYS A 36 10.59 -8.89 -9.05
CA LYS A 36 9.43 -8.01 -9.18
C LYS A 36 9.24 -7.14 -7.95
N VAL A 37 8.88 -5.88 -8.19
CA VAL A 37 8.56 -4.91 -7.14
C VAL A 37 7.21 -4.28 -7.46
N LEU A 38 6.28 -4.36 -6.51
CA LEU A 38 5.02 -3.61 -6.54
C LEU A 38 5.26 -2.23 -5.93
N GLN A 39 4.81 -1.17 -6.60
CA GLN A 39 4.81 0.19 -6.05
C GLN A 39 3.40 0.74 -6.00
N LEU A 40 3.05 1.35 -4.87
CA LEU A 40 1.82 2.09 -4.63
C LEU A 40 2.14 3.57 -4.42
N ASN A 41 1.47 4.42 -5.20
CA ASN A 41 1.61 5.87 -5.13
C ASN A 41 0.25 6.52 -4.81
N THR A 42 0.22 7.31 -3.76
CA THR A 42 -0.92 8.17 -3.44
C THR A 42 -0.59 9.63 -3.75
N TYR A 43 -1.63 10.40 -4.05
CA TYR A 43 -1.50 11.78 -4.46
C TYR A 43 -2.25 12.69 -3.49
N GLY A 44 -1.76 13.91 -3.33
CA GLY A 44 -2.39 14.92 -2.51
C GLY A 44 -3.85 15.14 -2.90
N SER A 45 -4.72 15.36 -1.91
CA SER A 45 -6.12 15.70 -2.18
C SER A 45 -6.24 17.01 -2.97
N SER A 46 -7.40 17.18 -3.59
CA SER A 46 -7.78 18.39 -4.32
C SER A 46 -7.75 19.66 -3.46
N GLU A 47 -7.83 19.51 -2.14
CA GLU A 47 -7.80 20.62 -1.16
C GLU A 47 -6.40 21.05 -0.75
N ARG A 48 -5.34 20.36 -1.21
CA ARG A 48 -3.96 20.80 -0.95
C ARG A 48 -3.63 22.01 -1.81
N GLU A 49 -2.69 22.82 -1.33
CA GLU A 49 -2.11 23.94 -2.08
C GLU A 49 -1.55 23.50 -3.45
N ILE A 50 -1.00 22.29 -3.51
CA ILE A 50 -0.60 21.65 -4.77
C ILE A 50 -1.39 20.33 -4.91
N PRO A 51 -2.55 20.37 -5.60
CA PRO A 51 -3.32 19.19 -5.93
C PRO A 51 -2.48 18.18 -6.71
N ASP A 52 -2.78 16.89 -6.56
CA ASP A 52 -2.18 15.79 -7.33
C ASP A 52 -0.66 15.62 -7.19
N LYS A 53 -0.02 16.36 -6.27
CA LYS A 53 1.39 16.11 -5.93
C LYS A 53 1.52 14.77 -5.21
N LEU A 54 2.44 13.93 -5.66
CA LEU A 54 2.79 12.66 -5.01
C LEU A 54 3.02 12.88 -3.50
N SER A 55 2.25 12.18 -2.67
CA SER A 55 2.29 12.35 -1.21
C SER A 55 2.97 11.19 -0.53
N GLN A 56 2.74 9.96 -0.98
CA GLN A 56 3.36 8.77 -0.42
C GLN A 56 3.71 7.76 -1.53
N THR A 57 4.80 7.03 -1.29
CA THR A 57 5.26 5.92 -2.13
C THR A 57 5.68 4.78 -1.22
N LEU A 58 5.05 3.63 -1.42
CA LEU A 58 5.40 2.35 -0.80
C LEU A 58 5.75 1.35 -1.90
N GLN A 59 6.88 0.67 -1.73
CA GLN A 59 7.29 -0.45 -2.55
C GLN A 59 7.18 -1.74 -1.75
N PHE A 60 6.94 -2.86 -2.42
CA PHE A 60 6.88 -4.19 -1.83
C PHE A 60 7.71 -5.12 -2.70
N ASP A 61 8.60 -5.87 -2.08
CA ASP A 61 9.21 -7.02 -2.75
C ASP A 61 8.19 -8.17 -2.89
N GLU A 62 8.59 -9.24 -3.57
CA GLU A 62 7.71 -10.39 -3.81
C GLU A 62 7.24 -11.06 -2.51
N HIS A 63 8.07 -11.07 -1.46
CA HIS A 63 7.74 -11.69 -0.19
C HIS A 63 6.66 -10.89 0.56
N ALA A 64 6.89 -9.59 0.70
CA ALA A 64 5.95 -8.66 1.32
C ALA A 64 4.65 -8.56 0.52
N ALA A 65 4.72 -8.54 -0.81
CA ALA A 65 3.53 -8.54 -1.66
C ALA A 65 2.66 -9.79 -1.45
N LEU A 66 3.29 -10.97 -1.27
CA LEU A 66 2.57 -12.20 -0.95
C LEU A 66 1.93 -12.16 0.44
N GLN A 67 2.61 -11.60 1.44
CA GLN A 67 2.04 -11.41 2.78
C GLN A 67 0.83 -10.46 2.74
N LEU A 68 0.95 -9.35 2.01
CA LEU A 68 -0.14 -8.40 1.78
C LEU A 68 -1.35 -9.10 1.16
N TYR A 69 -1.15 -9.88 0.10
CA TYR A 69 -2.22 -10.65 -0.54
C TYR A 69 -2.91 -11.62 0.42
N ARG A 70 -2.14 -12.41 1.18
CA ARG A 70 -2.68 -13.40 2.13
C ARG A 70 -3.48 -12.72 3.25
N MET A 71 -2.96 -11.62 3.79
CA MET A 71 -3.66 -10.83 4.80
C MET A 71 -4.98 -10.31 4.23
N LEU A 72 -4.97 -9.66 3.06
CA LEU A 72 -6.18 -9.14 2.43
C LEU A 72 -7.21 -10.25 2.17
N LYS A 73 -6.78 -11.39 1.63
CA LYS A 73 -7.65 -12.54 1.38
C LYS A 73 -8.28 -13.08 2.67
N SER A 74 -7.49 -13.20 3.73
CA SER A 74 -7.95 -13.73 5.02
C SER A 74 -8.90 -12.79 5.74
N GLU A 75 -8.58 -11.49 5.81
CA GLU A 75 -9.32 -10.51 6.61
C GLU A 75 -10.57 -9.98 5.88
N PHE A 76 -10.56 -9.91 4.55
CA PHE A 76 -11.71 -9.44 3.74
C PHE A 76 -12.51 -10.57 3.08
N GLY A 77 -12.07 -11.82 3.23
CA GLY A 77 -12.80 -13.00 2.75
C GLY A 77 -12.95 -13.08 1.24
N PHE A 78 -11.97 -12.58 0.48
CA PHE A 78 -12.00 -12.65 -0.98
C PHE A 78 -12.03 -14.11 -1.46
N LYS A 79 -13.04 -14.42 -2.28
CA LYS A 79 -13.19 -15.71 -2.96
C LYS A 79 -12.86 -15.47 -4.43
N GLU A 80 -11.76 -16.04 -4.88
CA GLU A 80 -11.36 -16.08 -6.30
C GLU A 80 -12.07 -17.23 -7.01
#